data_AF-A0A3S3SEA5-F1
#
_entry.id   AF-A0A3S3SEA5-F1
#
_cell.length_a   1.000
_cell.length_b   1.000
_cell.length_c   1.000
_cell.angle_alpha   90.00
_cell.angle_beta   90.00
_cell.angle_gamma   90.00
#
_symmetry.space_group_name_H-M   'P 1'
#
loop_
_entity.id
_entity.type
_entity.pdbx_description
1 polymer ?
#
loop_
_entity_poly.entity_id
_entity_poly.type
_entity_poly.pdbx_seq_one_letter_code
_entity_poly.pdbx_strand_id
1 'polypeptide(L)'
;MRPRANLTSRALPLCLALALLSTAAAAQDDGNPADPFEGFNRGVQAFNDGVDNAVLKPVATTYRDVVPQFARTAIGNFFGNLGDGWSAVNHLLQGKLEPALNMTLRMAVNTTFGLGGLLDVAGEAGLERQSEDFGQTLGVWGVPPGPYLVLPLFGPSTLRDTTGRVVDMQPETAPRYTQDEAVRNGALALNVVDTRASLLGATRLLDDIALDRYSFIRDAYLARRLNQVYDGNPPEERFDEPK
;
A
#
# COMPACT_ATOMS: atom_id res chain seq x y z
N MET A 1 -33.61 -1.97 18.45
CA MET A 1 -32.65 -1.08 19.12
C MET A 1 -31.41 -0.96 18.25
N ARG A 2 -31.08 0.24 17.73
CA ARG A 2 -29.83 0.46 16.99
C ARG A 2 -28.71 0.74 17.98
N PRO A 3 -27.53 0.08 17.91
CA PRO A 3 -26.43 0.38 18.81
C PRO A 3 -25.89 1.78 18.48
N ARG A 4 -25.77 2.63 19.50
CA ARG A 4 -25.09 3.93 19.39
C ARG A 4 -23.59 3.66 19.29
N ALA A 5 -22.97 4.07 18.19
CA ALA A 5 -21.51 4.03 18.04
C ALA A 5 -20.88 5.02 19.03
N ASN A 6 -20.12 4.51 19.99
CA ASN A 6 -19.38 5.34 20.95
C ASN A 6 -18.19 6.00 20.23
N LEU A 7 -18.35 7.28 19.85
CA LEU A 7 -17.27 8.09 19.24
C LEU A 7 -15.98 8.10 20.08
N THR A 8 -16.10 7.89 21.40
CA THR A 8 -14.99 7.98 22.36
C THR A 8 -13.97 6.85 22.23
N SER A 9 -14.35 5.67 21.72
CA SER A 9 -13.43 4.53 21.58
C SER A 9 -12.52 4.62 20.35
N ARG A 10 -12.87 5.43 19.34
CA ARG A 10 -12.08 5.60 18.11
C ARG A 10 -11.09 6.76 18.18
N ALA A 11 -11.29 7.71 19.11
CA ALA A 11 -10.42 8.87 19.27
C ALA A 11 -9.15 8.58 20.10
N LEU A 12 -9.18 7.57 20.98
CA LEU A 12 -8.07 7.25 21.87
C LEU A 12 -6.76 6.84 21.15
N PRO A 13 -6.77 5.96 20.12
CA PRO A 13 -5.54 5.65 19.36
C PRO A 13 -5.06 6.84 18.53
N LEU A 14 -5.96 7.71 18.07
CA LEU A 14 -5.63 8.92 17.33
C LEU A 14 -4.90 9.94 18.21
N CYS A 15 -5.36 10.13 19.44
CA CYS A 15 -4.73 11.02 20.42
C CYS A 15 -3.38 10.50 20.93
N LEU A 16 -3.21 9.18 21.08
CA LEU A 16 -1.93 8.59 21.49
C LEU A 16 -0.87 8.65 20.36
N ALA A 17 -1.30 8.47 19.11
CA ALA A 17 -0.44 8.73 17.96
C ALA A 17 -0.04 10.22 17.91
N LEU A 18 -1.00 11.14 18.01
CA LEU A 18 -0.75 12.60 18.04
C LEU A 18 0.21 13.04 19.16
N ALA A 19 0.19 12.38 20.33
CA ALA A 19 1.08 12.69 21.45
C ALA A 19 2.52 12.19 21.26
N LEU A 20 2.73 11.10 20.52
CA LEU A 20 4.06 10.61 20.12
C LEU A 20 4.64 11.39 18.93
N LEU A 21 3.78 12.05 18.15
CA LEU A 21 4.12 12.87 16.99
C LEU A 21 4.64 14.28 17.33
N SER A 22 4.32 14.82 18.52
CA SER A 22 4.72 16.18 18.90
C SER A 22 6.20 16.32 19.30
N THR A 23 6.88 15.23 19.64
CA THR A 23 8.32 15.24 19.97
C THR A 23 9.24 15.14 18.75
N ALA A 24 8.71 14.85 17.56
CA ALA A 24 9.50 14.73 16.33
C ALA A 24 9.47 15.98 15.43
N ALA A 25 8.60 16.96 15.72
CA ALA A 25 8.40 18.15 14.91
C ALA A 25 9.47 19.25 15.08
N ALA A 26 10.64 18.92 15.64
CA ALA A 26 11.73 19.87 15.91
C ALA A 26 12.93 19.74 14.94
N ALA A 27 12.72 19.18 13.74
CA ALA A 27 13.77 19.09 12.72
C ALA A 27 13.62 20.22 11.69
N GLN A 28 14.70 20.98 11.52
CA GLN A 28 14.85 22.10 10.59
C GLN A 28 14.57 21.67 9.14
N ASP A 29 13.86 22.54 8.42
CA ASP A 29 13.50 22.44 7.01
C ASP A 29 14.65 22.94 6.15
N ASP A 30 15.49 22.03 5.65
CA ASP A 30 16.55 22.32 4.69
C ASP A 30 16.07 22.16 3.23
N GLY A 31 14.75 22.10 3.02
CA GLY A 31 14.08 22.49 1.78
C GLY A 31 14.32 21.61 0.56
N ASN A 32 14.10 20.29 0.64
CA ASN A 32 13.80 19.53 -0.58
C ASN A 32 12.37 19.89 -1.04
N PRO A 33 12.17 20.50 -2.23
CA PRO A 33 10.83 20.89 -2.69
C PRO A 33 9.85 19.71 -2.77
N ALA A 34 10.36 18.49 -2.94
CA ALA A 34 9.55 17.27 -2.97
C ALA A 34 9.13 16.77 -1.58
N ASP A 35 9.82 17.19 -0.51
CA ASP A 35 9.62 16.75 0.87
C ASP A 35 9.63 17.93 1.88
N PRO A 36 8.64 18.84 1.82
CA PRO A 36 8.58 20.00 2.73
C PRO A 36 8.36 19.63 4.20
N PHE A 37 8.05 18.36 4.49
CA PHE A 37 7.74 17.85 5.82
C PHE A 37 8.78 16.82 6.28
N GLU A 38 10.03 16.91 5.79
CA GLU A 38 11.07 15.91 6.02
C GLU A 38 11.26 15.58 7.51
N GLY A 39 11.30 16.60 8.38
CA GLY A 39 11.42 16.41 9.82
C GLY A 39 10.29 15.57 10.42
N PHE A 40 9.05 15.90 10.07
CA PHE A 40 7.87 15.12 10.46
C PHE A 40 7.92 13.70 9.90
N ASN A 41 8.24 13.57 8.61
CA ASN A 41 8.27 12.31 7.89
C ASN A 41 9.32 11.35 8.45
N ARG A 42 10.53 11.84 8.77
CA ARG A 42 11.57 11.07 9.47
C ARG A 42 11.12 10.62 10.86
N GLY A 43 10.42 11.49 11.59
CA GLY A 43 9.81 11.16 12.87
C GLY A 43 8.81 10.01 12.80
N VAL A 44 7.87 10.09 11.86
CA VAL A 44 6.89 9.03 11.63
C VAL A 44 7.55 7.76 11.11
N GLN A 45 8.58 7.88 10.26
CA GLN A 45 9.36 6.76 9.79
C GLN A 45 10.04 6.02 10.95
N ALA A 46 10.64 6.74 11.90
CA ALA A 46 11.22 6.14 13.10
C ALA A 46 10.16 5.43 13.97
N PHE A 47 8.97 6.01 14.11
CA PHE A 47 7.84 5.35 14.77
C PHE A 47 7.45 4.04 14.06
N ASN A 48 7.29 4.07 12.74
CA ASN A 48 6.95 2.90 11.93
C ASN A 48 8.01 1.80 12.04
N ASP A 49 9.29 2.17 11.97
CA ASP A 49 10.41 1.24 12.11
C ASP A 49 10.47 0.65 13.54
N GLY A 50 10.13 1.43 14.57
CA GLY A 50 9.99 0.93 15.94
C GLY A 50 8.89 -0.13 16.07
N VAL A 51 7.70 0.12 15.50
CA VAL A 51 6.59 -0.84 15.48
C VAL A 51 6.94 -2.08 14.66
N ASP A 52 7.58 -1.91 13.50
CA ASP A 52 7.99 -3.03 12.65
C ASP A 52 8.99 -3.93 13.37
N ASN A 53 10.05 -3.37 13.94
CA ASN A 53 11.07 -4.14 14.64
C ASN A 53 10.55 -4.84 15.90
N ALA A 54 9.62 -4.19 16.63
CA ALA A 54 9.07 -4.75 17.87
C ALA A 54 7.99 -5.82 17.63
N VAL A 55 7.19 -5.69 16.56
CA VAL A 55 5.98 -6.50 16.37
C VAL A 55 5.95 -7.18 15.01
N LEU A 56 5.92 -6.42 13.91
CA LEU A 56 5.63 -6.98 12.59
C LEU A 56 6.74 -7.89 12.08
N LYS A 57 8.01 -7.50 12.21
CA LYS A 57 9.18 -8.25 11.74
C LYS A 57 9.34 -9.58 12.50
N PRO A 58 9.24 -9.66 13.84
CA PRO A 58 9.20 -10.93 14.56
C PRO A 58 8.04 -11.83 14.12
N VAL A 59 6.81 -11.31 14.09
CA VAL A 59 5.61 -12.09 13.72
C VAL A 59 5.71 -12.61 12.28
N ALA A 60 6.12 -11.76 11.34
CA ALA A 60 6.32 -12.14 9.95
C ALA A 60 7.43 -13.18 9.77
N THR A 61 8.49 -13.11 10.57
CA THR A 61 9.57 -14.11 10.56
C THR A 61 9.04 -15.45 11.04
N THR A 62 8.34 -15.50 12.17
CA THR A 62 7.70 -16.74 12.65
C THR A 62 6.70 -17.30 11.66
N TYR A 63 5.84 -16.45 11.06
CA TYR A 63 4.91 -16.84 10.02
C TYR A 63 5.63 -17.47 8.82
N ARG A 64 6.71 -16.85 8.35
CA ARG A 64 7.55 -17.38 7.27
C ARG A 64 8.21 -18.72 7.63
N ASP A 65 8.59 -18.91 8.88
CA ASP A 65 9.33 -20.11 9.30
C ASP A 65 8.39 -21.29 9.56
N VAL A 66 7.14 -21.04 9.96
CA VAL A 66 6.14 -22.07 10.29
C VAL A 66 5.21 -22.40 9.12
N VAL A 67 4.83 -21.41 8.32
CA VAL A 67 3.87 -21.59 7.21
C VAL A 67 4.60 -21.97 5.92
N PRO A 68 4.31 -23.14 5.32
CA PRO A 68 4.95 -23.56 4.07
C PRO A 68 4.73 -22.57 2.93
N GLN A 69 5.69 -22.52 2.00
CA GLN A 69 5.67 -21.57 0.89
C GLN A 69 4.37 -21.63 0.06
N PHE A 70 3.85 -22.84 -0.25
CA PHE A 70 2.64 -22.97 -1.05
C PHE A 70 1.42 -22.33 -0.38
N ALA A 71 1.32 -22.39 0.95
CA ALA A 71 0.22 -21.79 1.70
C ALA A 71 0.34 -20.27 1.72
N ARG A 72 1.55 -19.73 1.88
CA ARG A 72 1.80 -18.28 1.76
C ARG A 72 1.46 -17.76 0.35
N THR A 73 1.90 -18.48 -0.68
CA THR A 73 1.54 -18.15 -2.07
C THR A 73 0.03 -18.15 -2.26
N ALA A 74 -0.70 -19.13 -1.73
CA ALA A 74 -2.15 -19.17 -1.82
C ALA A 74 -2.82 -17.99 -1.10
N ILE A 75 -2.32 -17.59 0.06
CA ILE A 75 -2.80 -16.43 0.81
C ILE A 75 -2.56 -15.14 0.02
N GLY A 76 -1.34 -14.96 -0.52
CA GLY A 76 -1.01 -13.82 -1.39
C GLY A 76 -1.86 -13.76 -2.65
N ASN A 77 -2.12 -14.91 -3.29
CA ASN A 77 -3.00 -15.02 -4.46
C ASN A 77 -4.44 -14.62 -4.12
N PHE A 78 -4.97 -15.08 -2.99
CA PHE A 78 -6.33 -14.76 -2.55
C PHE A 78 -6.53 -13.24 -2.40
N PHE A 79 -5.62 -12.57 -1.68
CA PHE A 79 -5.68 -11.12 -1.54
C PHE A 79 -5.39 -10.38 -2.85
N GLY A 80 -4.49 -10.91 -3.69
CA GLY A 80 -4.25 -10.39 -5.02
C GLY A 80 -5.49 -10.45 -5.92
N ASN A 81 -6.23 -11.57 -5.89
CA ASN A 81 -7.47 -11.76 -6.64
C ASN A 81 -8.56 -10.77 -6.21
N LEU A 82 -8.65 -10.49 -4.92
CA LEU A 82 -9.51 -9.44 -4.38
C LEU A 82 -9.10 -8.04 -4.89
N GLY A 83 -7.79 -7.76 -4.94
CA GLY A 83 -7.23 -6.54 -5.50
C GLY A 83 -7.43 -6.39 -7.01
N ASP A 84 -7.49 -7.50 -7.76
CA ASP A 84 -7.72 -7.49 -9.21
C ASP A 84 -9.10 -6.89 -9.54
N GLY A 85 -10.13 -7.17 -8.73
CA GLY A 85 -11.45 -6.56 -8.89
C GLY A 85 -11.44 -5.03 -8.72
N TRP A 86 -10.73 -4.52 -7.72
CA TRP A 86 -10.58 -3.07 -7.52
C TRP A 86 -9.70 -2.42 -8.60
N SER A 87 -8.69 -3.15 -9.08
CA SER A 87 -7.86 -2.70 -10.20
C SER A 87 -8.68 -2.58 -11.48
N ALA A 88 -9.60 -3.52 -11.74
CA ALA A 88 -10.51 -3.44 -12.89
C ALA A 88 -11.36 -2.16 -12.85
N VAL A 89 -11.89 -1.79 -11.68
CA VAL A 89 -12.64 -0.53 -11.50
C VAL A 89 -11.75 0.68 -11.81
N ASN A 90 -10.53 0.72 -11.28
CA ASN A 90 -9.63 1.85 -11.53
C ASN A 90 -9.20 1.95 -12.99
N HIS A 91 -8.92 0.83 -13.67
CA HIS A 91 -8.68 0.82 -15.12
C HIS A 91 -9.86 1.41 -15.90
N LEU A 92 -11.10 1.06 -15.54
CA LEU A 92 -12.29 1.66 -16.15
C LEU A 92 -12.37 3.17 -15.90
N LEU A 93 -12.11 3.61 -14.67
CA LEU A 93 -12.09 5.04 -14.31
C LEU A 93 -10.98 5.81 -15.04
N GLN A 94 -9.91 5.14 -15.44
CA GLN A 94 -8.80 5.68 -16.22
C GLN A 94 -9.05 5.60 -17.74
N GLY A 95 -10.17 4.99 -18.18
CA GLY A 95 -10.50 4.80 -19.59
C GLY A 95 -9.74 3.64 -20.27
N LYS A 96 -9.04 2.81 -19.51
CA LYS A 96 -8.23 1.67 -19.97
C LYS A 96 -9.09 0.40 -20.11
N LEU A 97 -9.83 0.28 -21.21
CA LEU A 97 -10.80 -0.82 -21.39
C LEU A 97 -10.16 -2.22 -21.44
N GLU A 98 -9.07 -2.39 -22.18
CA GLU A 98 -8.40 -3.69 -22.31
C GLU A 98 -7.80 -4.16 -20.97
N PRO A 99 -7.01 -3.34 -20.24
CA PRO A 99 -6.59 -3.67 -18.88
C PRO A 99 -7.72 -3.97 -17.91
N ALA A 100 -8.82 -3.22 -17.96
CA ALA A 100 -9.99 -3.47 -17.13
C ALA A 100 -10.61 -4.85 -17.39
N LEU A 101 -10.77 -5.22 -18.66
CA LEU A 101 -11.26 -6.54 -19.06
C LEU A 101 -10.30 -7.64 -18.63
N ASN A 102 -8.99 -7.44 -18.80
CA ASN A 102 -7.98 -8.39 -18.35
C ASN A 102 -8.07 -8.62 -16.84
N MET A 103 -8.13 -7.55 -16.03
CA MET A 103 -8.26 -7.69 -14.56
C MET A 103 -9.56 -8.38 -14.15
N THR A 104 -10.65 -8.09 -14.84
CA THR A 104 -11.95 -8.74 -14.61
C THR A 104 -11.87 -10.24 -14.93
N LEU A 105 -11.25 -10.60 -16.05
CA LEU A 105 -11.05 -12.00 -16.45
C LEU A 105 -10.13 -12.73 -15.48
N ARG A 106 -9.02 -12.12 -15.05
CA ARG A 106 -8.13 -12.67 -14.02
C ARG A 106 -8.92 -13.01 -12.76
N MET A 107 -9.69 -12.04 -12.25
CA MET A 107 -10.51 -12.22 -11.07
C MET A 107 -11.52 -13.37 -11.26
N ALA A 108 -12.24 -13.38 -12.38
CA ALA A 108 -13.26 -14.40 -12.65
C ALA A 108 -12.65 -15.81 -12.77
N VAL A 109 -11.53 -15.95 -13.48
CA VAL A 109 -10.83 -17.23 -13.68
C VAL A 109 -10.26 -17.74 -12.36
N ASN A 110 -9.55 -16.91 -11.61
CA ASN A 110 -8.95 -17.32 -10.33
C ASN A 110 -10.03 -17.61 -9.28
N THR A 111 -11.14 -16.89 -9.27
CA THR A 111 -12.26 -17.20 -8.37
C THR A 111 -12.92 -18.53 -8.74
N THR A 112 -13.15 -18.79 -10.03
CA THR A 112 -13.92 -19.96 -10.50
C THR A 112 -13.07 -21.24 -10.55
N PHE A 113 -11.89 -21.15 -11.16
CA PHE A 113 -11.00 -22.29 -11.41
C PHE A 113 -9.82 -22.33 -10.42
N GLY A 114 -9.49 -21.20 -9.80
CA GLY A 114 -8.39 -21.09 -8.84
C GLY A 114 -8.80 -21.26 -7.38
N LEU A 115 -9.89 -21.98 -7.10
CA LEU A 115 -10.40 -22.24 -5.74
C LEU A 115 -10.66 -20.96 -4.93
N GLY A 116 -11.42 -20.02 -5.51
CA GLY A 116 -11.73 -18.75 -4.85
C GLY A 116 -10.56 -17.75 -4.83
N GLY A 117 -9.57 -17.93 -5.71
CA GLY A 117 -8.39 -17.07 -5.83
C GLY A 117 -7.14 -17.58 -5.13
N LEU A 118 -7.15 -18.77 -4.54
CA LEU A 118 -5.97 -19.39 -3.92
C LEU A 118 -4.92 -19.80 -4.96
N LEU A 119 -5.34 -20.16 -6.17
CA LEU A 119 -4.45 -20.50 -7.29
C LEU A 119 -4.54 -19.43 -8.38
N ASP A 120 -3.39 -18.97 -8.88
CA ASP A 120 -3.32 -18.00 -9.98
C ASP A 120 -3.36 -18.69 -11.35
N VAL A 121 -4.49 -19.33 -11.64
CA VAL A 121 -4.75 -20.00 -12.93
C VAL A 121 -4.72 -19.00 -14.09
N ALA A 122 -5.17 -17.77 -13.85
CA ALA A 122 -5.17 -16.72 -14.84
C ALA A 122 -3.74 -16.29 -15.24
N GLY A 123 -2.82 -16.23 -14.26
CA GLY A 123 -1.42 -15.91 -14.51
C GLY A 123 -0.75 -16.97 -15.40
N GLU A 124 -0.98 -18.24 -15.09
CA GLU A 124 -0.52 -19.38 -15.91
C GLU A 124 -1.12 -19.38 -17.32
N ALA A 125 -2.31 -18.78 -17.50
CA ALA A 125 -2.96 -18.59 -18.80
C ALA A 125 -2.47 -17.34 -19.56
N GLY A 126 -1.47 -16.61 -19.05
CA GLY A 126 -0.88 -15.44 -19.70
C GLY A 126 -1.62 -14.12 -19.47
N LEU A 127 -2.62 -14.10 -18.58
CA LEU A 127 -3.27 -12.85 -18.19
C LEU A 127 -2.39 -12.16 -17.15
N GLU A 128 -1.55 -11.19 -17.53
CA GLU A 128 -0.67 -10.53 -16.55
C GLU A 128 -1.44 -9.59 -15.61
N ARG A 129 -1.04 -9.52 -14.32
CA ARG A 129 -1.63 -8.62 -13.33
C ARG A 129 -1.16 -7.17 -13.55
N GLN A 130 -2.11 -6.24 -13.64
CA GLN A 130 -1.87 -4.80 -13.77
C GLN A 130 -2.63 -4.08 -12.66
N SER A 131 -2.00 -3.93 -11.49
CA SER A 131 -2.65 -3.40 -10.29
C SER A 131 -2.78 -1.88 -10.32
N GLU A 132 -3.99 -1.40 -10.12
CA GLU A 132 -4.35 0.02 -10.08
C GLU A 132 -5.05 0.38 -8.78
N ASP A 133 -4.88 1.63 -8.35
CA ASP A 133 -5.53 2.19 -7.16
C ASP A 133 -6.05 3.59 -7.44
N PHE A 134 -6.87 4.14 -6.52
CA PHE A 134 -7.50 5.42 -6.77
C PHE A 134 -6.50 6.58 -6.82
N GLY A 135 -5.35 6.46 -6.17
CA GLY A 135 -4.27 7.45 -6.27
C GLY A 135 -3.68 7.53 -7.69
N GLN A 136 -3.51 6.38 -8.33
CA GLN A 136 -3.11 6.31 -9.75
C GLN A 136 -4.18 6.89 -10.65
N THR A 137 -5.46 6.57 -10.40
CA THR A 137 -6.60 7.16 -11.13
C THR A 137 -6.57 8.68 -11.05
N LEU A 138 -6.44 9.28 -9.86
CA LEU A 138 -6.30 10.73 -9.71
C LEU A 138 -5.10 11.29 -10.51
N GLY A 139 -3.98 10.55 -10.54
CA GLY A 139 -2.80 10.90 -11.33
C GLY A 139 -3.09 10.97 -12.84
N VAL A 140 -3.78 9.98 -13.39
CA VAL A 140 -4.20 9.96 -14.82
C VAL A 140 -5.12 11.14 -15.14
N TRP A 141 -5.97 11.54 -14.20
CA TRP A 141 -6.83 12.72 -14.32
C TRP A 141 -6.12 14.06 -14.04
N GLY A 142 -4.78 14.05 -13.93
CA GLY A 142 -3.96 15.26 -13.83
C GLY A 142 -3.82 15.84 -12.42
N VAL A 143 -4.26 15.12 -11.38
CA VAL A 143 -4.01 15.56 -10.01
C VAL A 143 -2.52 15.34 -9.69
N PRO A 144 -1.77 16.41 -9.36
CA PRO A 144 -0.36 16.28 -9.04
C PRO A 144 -0.18 15.48 -7.74
N PRO A 145 0.98 14.83 -7.51
CA PRO A 145 1.23 14.05 -6.29
C PRO A 145 1.09 14.92 -5.03
N GLY A 146 1.50 16.19 -5.10
CA GLY A 146 1.64 17.04 -3.93
C GLY A 146 2.85 16.65 -3.07
N PRO A 147 2.95 17.17 -1.84
CA PRO A 147 4.09 16.91 -0.97
C PRO A 147 4.19 15.43 -0.59
N TYR A 148 5.43 14.94 -0.43
CA TYR A 148 5.70 13.64 0.15
C TYR A 148 5.33 13.61 1.64
N LEU A 149 4.75 12.48 2.06
CA LEU A 149 4.31 12.25 3.44
C LEU A 149 4.63 10.82 3.84
N VAL A 150 5.04 10.62 5.08
CA VAL A 150 5.09 9.29 5.70
C VAL A 150 3.90 9.17 6.65
N LEU A 151 3.06 8.18 6.42
CA LEU A 151 1.88 7.91 7.23
C LEU A 151 2.21 6.92 8.36
N PRO A 152 1.69 7.12 9.58
CA PRO A 152 1.82 6.13 10.64
C PRO A 152 1.23 4.79 10.21
N LEU A 153 2.00 3.71 10.36
CA LEU A 153 1.72 2.33 9.99
C LEU A 153 1.55 2.03 8.48
N PHE A 154 1.24 3.03 7.65
CA PHE A 154 1.04 2.85 6.20
C PHE A 154 2.28 3.20 5.36
N GLY A 155 3.27 3.89 5.95
CA GLY A 155 4.54 4.19 5.29
C GLY A 155 4.47 5.33 4.27
N PRO A 156 5.38 5.32 3.27
CA PRO A 156 5.50 6.35 2.24
C PRO A 156 4.21 6.64 1.47
N SER A 157 3.96 7.92 1.21
CA SER A 157 2.81 8.41 0.44
C SER A 157 3.05 9.80 -0.15
N THR A 158 2.10 10.27 -0.95
CA THR A 158 1.95 11.67 -1.35
C THR A 158 0.59 12.18 -0.88
N LEU A 159 0.34 13.50 -0.93
CA LEU A 159 -0.98 14.04 -0.59
C LEU A 159 -2.10 13.42 -1.46
N ARG A 160 -1.84 13.29 -2.77
CA ARG A 160 -2.76 12.62 -3.70
C ARG A 160 -2.97 11.17 -3.31
N ASP A 161 -1.89 10.41 -3.12
CA ASP A 161 -1.99 8.97 -2.86
C ASP A 161 -2.57 8.69 -1.46
N THR A 162 -2.41 9.60 -0.50
CA THR A 162 -3.08 9.54 0.80
C THR A 162 -4.59 9.69 0.64
N THR A 163 -5.03 10.64 -0.18
CA THR A 163 -6.44 10.83 -0.51
C THR A 163 -7.00 9.63 -1.29
N GLY A 164 -6.21 9.10 -2.23
CA GLY A 164 -6.51 7.85 -2.95
C GLY A 164 -6.76 6.69 -2.00
N ARG A 165 -5.85 6.49 -1.05
CA ARG A 165 -5.94 5.44 -0.04
C ARG A 165 -7.18 5.54 0.83
N VAL A 166 -7.65 6.76 1.16
CA VAL A 166 -8.92 6.92 1.89
C VAL A 166 -10.07 6.31 1.11
N VAL A 167 -10.11 6.52 -0.21
CA VAL A 167 -11.10 5.92 -1.12
C VAL A 167 -10.90 4.41 -1.21
N ASP A 168 -9.67 3.93 -1.40
CA ASP A 168 -9.37 2.49 -1.52
C ASP A 168 -9.75 1.69 -0.26
N MET A 169 -9.69 2.33 0.92
CA MET A 169 -9.99 1.71 2.21
C MET A 169 -11.48 1.81 2.61
N GLN A 170 -12.31 2.52 1.84
CA GLN A 170 -13.72 2.63 2.20
C GLN A 170 -14.40 1.27 2.16
N PRO A 171 -15.36 0.99 3.06
CA PRO A 171 -16.03 -0.29 3.07
C PRO A 171 -16.77 -0.61 1.74
N GLU A 172 -17.14 0.39 0.95
CA GLU A 172 -17.86 0.24 -0.32
C GLU A 172 -16.94 -0.16 -1.49
N THR A 173 -15.66 0.16 -1.40
CA THR A 173 -14.63 0.00 -2.46
C THR A 173 -13.60 -1.06 -2.10
N ALA A 174 -13.30 -1.22 -0.81
CA ALA A 174 -12.41 -2.24 -0.31
C ALA A 174 -12.96 -3.63 -0.65
N PRO A 175 -12.13 -4.53 -1.22
CA PRO A 175 -12.56 -5.87 -1.54
C PRO A 175 -13.08 -6.60 -0.29
N ARG A 176 -14.37 -6.97 -0.29
CA ARG A 176 -15.00 -7.70 0.81
C ARG A 176 -15.14 -9.19 0.50
N TYR A 177 -14.72 -10.00 1.46
CA TYR A 177 -14.90 -11.46 1.45
C TYR A 177 -15.86 -11.94 2.56
N THR A 178 -16.23 -11.05 3.50
CA THR A 178 -17.13 -11.38 4.61
C THR A 178 -17.76 -10.12 5.21
N GLN A 179 -18.93 -10.27 5.84
CA GLN A 179 -19.56 -9.23 6.69
C GLN A 179 -19.21 -9.41 8.18
N ASP A 180 -18.63 -10.55 8.55
CA ASP A 180 -18.20 -10.81 9.94
C ASP A 180 -16.94 -10.01 10.28
N GLU A 181 -17.01 -9.21 11.35
CA GLU A 181 -15.92 -8.31 11.73
C GLU A 181 -14.68 -9.06 12.23
N ALA A 182 -14.86 -10.18 12.94
CA ALA A 182 -13.75 -10.95 13.46
C ALA A 182 -12.98 -11.63 12.32
N VAL A 183 -13.70 -12.23 11.36
CA VAL A 183 -13.09 -12.84 10.17
C VAL A 183 -12.40 -11.76 9.32
N ARG A 184 -13.04 -10.59 9.14
CA ARG A 184 -12.45 -9.49 8.38
C ARG A 184 -11.16 -8.97 9.01
N ASN A 185 -11.16 -8.71 10.32
CA ASN A 185 -9.97 -8.21 11.00
C ASN A 185 -8.86 -9.26 11.03
N GLY A 186 -9.21 -10.53 11.18
CA GLY A 186 -8.28 -11.65 11.14
C GLY A 186 -7.60 -11.80 9.78
N ALA A 187 -8.35 -11.73 8.67
CA ALA A 187 -7.77 -11.81 7.35
C ALA A 187 -7.00 -10.54 6.95
N LEU A 188 -7.40 -9.35 7.43
CA LEU A 188 -6.56 -8.15 7.28
C LEU A 188 -5.23 -8.31 8.01
N ALA A 189 -5.24 -8.79 9.26
CA ALA A 189 -4.01 -9.06 10.00
C ALA A 189 -3.12 -10.10 9.30
N LEU A 190 -3.73 -11.17 8.77
CA LEU A 190 -3.03 -12.18 7.98
C LEU A 190 -2.38 -11.56 6.74
N ASN A 191 -3.11 -10.72 5.98
CA ASN A 191 -2.56 -10.05 4.81
C ASN A 191 -1.37 -9.14 5.15
N VAL A 192 -1.45 -8.39 6.24
CA VAL A 192 -0.34 -7.55 6.73
C VAL A 192 0.89 -8.39 7.06
N VAL A 193 0.70 -9.50 7.79
CA VAL A 193 1.80 -10.40 8.17
C VAL A 193 2.40 -11.09 6.95
N ASP A 194 1.57 -11.59 6.03
CA ASP A 194 2.00 -12.25 4.80
C ASP A 194 2.78 -11.30 3.88
N THR A 195 2.27 -10.07 3.71
CA THR A 195 2.95 -8.99 2.97
C THR A 195 4.27 -8.63 3.63
N ARG A 196 4.32 -8.49 4.96
CA ARG A 196 5.59 -8.21 5.63
C ARG A 196 6.59 -9.35 5.46
N ALA A 197 6.12 -10.60 5.52
CA ALA A 197 6.93 -11.79 5.35
C ALA A 197 7.56 -11.88 3.96
N SER A 198 6.83 -11.50 2.90
CA SER A 198 7.36 -11.45 1.54
C SER A 198 8.43 -10.37 1.35
N LEU A 199 8.37 -9.29 2.14
CA LEU A 199 9.32 -8.17 2.11
C LEU A 199 10.57 -8.36 2.99
N LEU A 200 10.60 -9.37 3.88
CA LEU A 200 11.73 -9.57 4.82
C LEU A 200 13.09 -9.65 4.13
N GLY A 201 13.17 -10.28 2.96
CA GLY A 201 14.43 -10.38 2.20
C GLY A 201 14.90 -9.04 1.66
N ALA A 202 14.00 -8.32 0.97
CA ALA A 202 14.32 -7.03 0.36
C ALA A 202 14.67 -5.96 1.41
N THR A 203 13.95 -5.92 2.53
CA THR A 203 14.23 -4.92 3.57
C THR A 203 15.56 -5.18 4.29
N ARG A 204 15.98 -6.44 4.50
CA ARG A 204 17.30 -6.72 5.08
C ARG A 204 18.43 -6.18 4.20
N LEU A 205 18.35 -6.42 2.89
CA LEU A 205 19.32 -5.88 1.94
C LEU A 205 19.35 -4.36 1.98
N LEU A 206 18.19 -3.71 2.03
CA LEU A 206 18.09 -2.26 2.14
C LEU A 206 18.74 -1.74 3.43
N ASP A 207 18.43 -2.36 4.56
CA ASP A 207 18.97 -1.99 5.88
C ASP A 207 20.50 -2.12 5.93
N ASP A 208 21.08 -3.07 5.18
CA ASP A 208 22.53 -3.32 5.13
C ASP A 208 23.29 -2.36 4.20
N ILE A 209 22.65 -1.84 3.14
CA ILE A 209 23.33 -1.06 2.08
C ILE A 209 23.07 0.45 2.11
N ALA A 210 21.94 0.89 2.69
CA ALA A 210 21.52 2.28 2.59
C ALA A 210 22.19 3.16 3.65
N LEU A 211 22.99 4.14 3.21
CA LEU A 211 23.59 5.14 4.10
C LEU A 211 22.52 6.05 4.74
N ASP A 212 21.54 6.50 3.95
CA ASP A 212 20.33 7.16 4.42
C ASP A 212 19.10 6.39 3.91
N ARG A 213 18.62 5.46 4.74
CA ARG A 213 17.46 4.62 4.44
C ARG A 213 16.20 5.42 4.16
N TYR A 214 15.99 6.56 4.85
CA TYR A 214 14.79 7.36 4.66
C TYR A 214 14.75 7.97 3.25
N SER A 215 15.82 8.66 2.86
CA SER A 215 15.91 9.29 1.53
C SER A 215 15.79 8.25 0.43
N PHE A 216 16.45 7.09 0.60
CA PHE A 216 16.33 5.99 -0.37
C PHE A 216 14.88 5.51 -0.53
N ILE A 217 14.16 5.28 0.59
CA ILE A 217 12.77 4.83 0.55
C ILE A 217 11.87 5.87 -0.11
N ARG A 218 12.05 7.15 0.24
CA ARG A 218 11.30 8.27 -0.36
C ARG A 218 11.49 8.30 -1.87
N ASP A 219 12.74 8.32 -2.32
CA ASP A 219 13.06 8.50 -3.73
C ASP A 219 12.61 7.28 -4.55
N ALA A 220 12.80 6.06 -4.02
CA ALA A 220 12.29 4.84 -4.61
C ALA A 220 10.75 4.82 -4.68
N TYR A 221 10.06 5.31 -3.64
CA TYR A 221 8.60 5.42 -3.65
C TYR A 221 8.10 6.40 -4.71
N LEU A 222 8.68 7.60 -4.77
CA LEU A 222 8.30 8.63 -5.74
C LEU A 222 8.56 8.17 -7.18
N ALA A 223 9.73 7.58 -7.44
CA ALA A 223 10.08 7.04 -8.76
C ALA A 223 9.11 5.91 -9.18
N ARG A 224 8.84 4.97 -8.26
CA ARG A 224 7.86 3.89 -8.51
C ARG A 224 6.46 4.46 -8.78
N ARG A 225 6.01 5.44 -8.00
CA ARG A 225 4.67 6.02 -8.20
C ARG A 225 4.54 6.79 -9.49
N LEU A 226 5.57 7.52 -9.88
CA LEU A 226 5.62 8.18 -11.18
C LEU A 226 5.49 7.14 -12.29
N ASN A 227 6.30 6.08 -12.23
CA ASN A 227 6.25 5.00 -13.23
C ASN A 227 4.86 4.35 -13.32
N GLN A 228 4.22 4.09 -12.17
CA GLN A 228 2.88 3.51 -12.09
C GLN A 228 1.80 4.38 -12.74
N VAL A 229 1.77 5.68 -12.46
CA VAL A 229 0.79 6.61 -13.06
C VAL A 229 0.92 6.68 -14.59
N TYR A 230 2.12 6.46 -15.11
CA TYR A 230 2.44 6.53 -16.54
C TYR A 230 2.63 5.16 -17.19
N ASP A 231 2.12 4.07 -16.58
CA ASP A 231 2.16 2.71 -17.14
C ASP A 231 3.56 2.26 -17.61
N GLY A 232 4.60 2.61 -16.85
CA GLY A 232 5.97 2.27 -17.21
C GLY A 232 6.70 3.29 -18.10
N ASN A 233 6.00 4.29 -18.62
CA ASN A 233 6.53 5.28 -19.56
C ASN A 233 6.41 6.73 -19.03
N PRO A 234 7.08 7.07 -17.91
CA PRO A 234 7.04 8.41 -17.36
C PRO A 234 7.66 9.43 -18.32
N PRO A 235 7.20 10.69 -18.32
CA PRO A 235 7.80 11.74 -19.11
C PRO A 235 9.27 11.92 -18.71
N GLU A 236 10.15 12.09 -19.70
CA GLU A 236 11.56 12.37 -19.45
C GLU A 236 11.69 13.64 -18.59
N GLU A 237 12.56 13.61 -17.58
CA GLU A 237 12.89 14.79 -16.80
C GLU A 237 13.48 15.84 -17.75
N ARG A 238 12.72 16.90 -18.02
CA ARG A 238 13.17 17.99 -18.88
C ARG A 238 14.20 18.81 -18.08
N PHE A 239 15.49 18.55 -18.30
CA PHE A 239 16.61 19.18 -17.59
C PHE A 239 16.75 20.71 -17.85
N ASP A 240 15.92 21.29 -18.72
CA ASP A 240 16.10 22.65 -19.25
C ASP A 240 15.24 23.73 -18.58
N GLU A 241 14.41 23.41 -17.59
CA GLU A 241 13.60 24.42 -16.89
C GLU A 241 14.01 24.54 -15.42
N PRO A 242 14.61 25.68 -14.98
CA PRO A 242 14.84 25.92 -13.58
C PRO A 242 13.50 26.05 -12.85
N LYS A 243 13.36 25.33 -11.72
CA LYS A 243 12.21 25.42 -10.80
C LYS A 243 12.10 26.80 -10.16
#